data_AF-A0AB36INI9-F1
#
_entry.id   AF-A0AB36INI9-F1
#
_cell.length_a   1.000
_cell.length_b   1.000
_cell.length_c   1.000
_cell.angle_alpha   90.00
_cell.angle_beta   90.00
_cell.angle_gamma   90.00
#
_symmetry.space_group_name_H-M   'P 1'
#
loop_
_entity.id
_entity.type
_entity.pdbx_description
1 polymer ?
#
loop_
_entity_poly.entity_id
_entity_poly.type
_entity_poly.pdbx_seq_one_letter_code
_entity_poly.pdbx_strand_id
1 'polypeptide(L)'
;MLQEIELKLAISPQISIELPQYLEKFTILDHQDLFLGNTYYDYPDHFLAKQKMGLRIRQEDQELTLTLKTNGEVVGGLHSRPEYNLSLTEKETPTNAQLRELYSFEQLPSSTLQPIFSTDFNRTFWLVEFQQSKIEVAFDQGKIISGESEQSICEIEFELKSGNVQDLFDFVETLPFERDIYFSSSSKAKRGYLLGSKQFLTDWLNKWRDFLKEEREERSVDFCVKFNSVLKMEQKLLEETLSFSPALFSQDFMKTVERVGAFFNLYHYYDENGKILEAVATEKQKETLLPALLESNQKIFVEIRDLIRFHSETKDNEKTIEKLTALLKSRVYFERMIKLMRFSA
;
A
#
# COMPACT_ATOMS: atom_id res chain seq x y z
N MET A 1 -18.75 4.65 -13.78
CA MET A 1 -17.55 5.06 -13.04
C MET A 1 -17.92 5.09 -11.57
N LEU A 2 -17.22 4.30 -10.76
CA LEU A 2 -17.27 4.38 -9.31
C LEU A 2 -15.90 4.86 -8.82
N GLN A 3 -15.87 5.71 -7.80
CA GLN A 3 -14.64 6.05 -7.10
C GLN A 3 -14.48 5.04 -5.96
N GLU A 4 -13.47 4.17 -6.05
CA GLU A 4 -13.12 3.23 -4.99
C GLU A 4 -12.15 3.93 -4.02
N ILE A 5 -12.44 3.90 -2.72
CA ILE A 5 -11.56 4.40 -1.66
C ILE A 5 -11.34 3.27 -0.65
N GLU A 6 -10.09 2.80 -0.52
CA GLU A 6 -9.73 1.67 0.35
C GLU A 6 -8.44 1.92 1.14
N LEU A 7 -8.38 1.49 2.40
CA LEU A 7 -7.14 1.32 3.15
C LEU A 7 -6.70 -0.14 3.10
N LYS A 8 -5.43 -0.39 2.82
CA LYS A 8 -4.88 -1.74 2.72
C LYS A 8 -3.80 -2.01 3.75
N LEU A 9 -3.97 -3.10 4.48
CA LEU A 9 -3.00 -3.64 5.43
C LEU A 9 -2.47 -4.99 4.95
N ALA A 10 -1.14 -5.13 4.93
CA ALA A 10 -0.51 -6.43 4.91
C ALA A 10 -0.35 -6.92 6.35
N ILE A 11 -0.69 -8.19 6.58
CA ILE A 11 -0.84 -8.73 7.93
C ILE A 11 -0.48 -10.21 7.99
N SER A 12 -0.19 -10.71 9.18
CA SER A 12 0.05 -12.13 9.42
C SER A 12 -1.25 -12.95 9.37
N PRO A 13 -1.20 -14.24 8.94
CA PRO A 13 -2.39 -15.10 8.84
C PRO A 13 -3.16 -15.30 10.15
N GLN A 14 -2.50 -15.09 11.29
CA GLN A 14 -3.09 -15.24 12.63
C GLN A 14 -4.28 -14.31 12.84
N ILE A 15 -4.36 -13.20 12.10
CA ILE A 15 -5.47 -12.25 12.23
C ILE A 15 -6.83 -12.85 11.86
N SER A 16 -6.86 -13.93 11.07
CA SER A 16 -8.10 -14.64 10.73
C SER A 16 -8.92 -15.07 11.97
N ILE A 17 -8.26 -15.30 13.10
CA ILE A 17 -8.89 -15.69 14.37
C ILE A 17 -9.36 -14.45 15.16
N GLU A 18 -8.58 -13.37 15.11
CA GLU A 18 -8.76 -12.18 15.95
C GLU A 18 -9.69 -11.15 15.32
N LEU A 19 -9.66 -10.98 13.98
CA LEU A 19 -10.43 -9.97 13.28
C LEU A 19 -11.94 -10.07 13.56
N PRO A 20 -12.59 -11.26 13.54
CA PRO A 20 -13.99 -11.35 13.90
C PRO A 20 -14.29 -10.81 15.31
N GLN A 21 -13.42 -11.12 16.29
CA GLN A 21 -13.55 -10.66 17.68
C GLN A 21 -13.39 -9.14 17.78
N TYR A 22 -12.48 -8.56 16.99
CA TYR A 22 -12.31 -7.11 16.94
C TYR A 22 -13.53 -6.40 16.34
N LEU A 23 -14.28 -7.09 15.48
CA LEU A 23 -15.45 -6.56 14.79
C LEU A 23 -16.77 -6.72 15.58
N GLU A 24 -16.85 -7.66 16.55
CA GLU A 24 -18.05 -7.93 17.37
C GLU A 24 -18.62 -6.70 18.10
N LYS A 25 -17.77 -5.70 18.39
CA LYS A 25 -18.17 -4.46 19.07
C LYS A 25 -18.92 -3.48 18.16
N PHE A 26 -18.98 -3.73 16.85
CA PHE A 26 -19.62 -2.86 15.87
C PHE A 26 -20.92 -3.47 15.33
N THR A 27 -21.72 -2.64 14.66
CA THR A 27 -22.92 -3.11 13.97
C THR A 27 -22.53 -3.70 12.62
N ILE A 28 -22.70 -5.01 12.47
CA ILE A 28 -22.42 -5.75 11.23
C ILE A 28 -23.73 -5.86 10.44
N LEU A 29 -23.74 -5.29 9.24
CA LEU A 29 -24.87 -5.30 8.31
C LEU A 29 -24.89 -6.53 7.40
N ASP A 30 -23.71 -7.02 7.02
CA ASP A 30 -23.53 -8.16 6.14
C ASP A 30 -22.22 -8.87 6.46
N HIS A 31 -22.15 -10.17 6.21
CA HIS A 31 -20.97 -11.01 6.41
C HIS A 31 -21.01 -12.22 5.50
N GLN A 32 -19.98 -12.40 4.67
CA GLN A 32 -19.91 -13.52 3.73
C GLN A 32 -18.47 -14.02 3.52
N ASP A 33 -18.37 -15.28 3.14
CA ASP A 33 -17.16 -15.94 2.67
C ASP A 33 -17.30 -16.27 1.18
N LEU A 34 -16.33 -15.84 0.38
CA LEU A 34 -16.33 -15.99 -1.08
C LEU A 34 -14.97 -16.49 -1.57
N PHE A 35 -14.98 -17.30 -2.62
CA PHE A 35 -13.77 -17.59 -3.38
C PHE A 35 -13.72 -16.72 -4.63
N LEU A 36 -12.65 -15.93 -4.78
CA LEU A 36 -12.48 -15.00 -5.88
C LEU A 36 -11.33 -15.44 -6.79
N GLY A 37 -11.69 -15.91 -7.99
CA GLY A 37 -10.74 -16.21 -9.06
C GLY A 37 -10.58 -15.01 -9.99
N ASN A 38 -9.36 -14.54 -10.21
CA ASN A 38 -9.13 -13.36 -11.06
C ASN A 38 -8.05 -13.67 -12.11
N THR A 39 -8.30 -13.30 -13.35
CA THR A 39 -7.30 -13.35 -14.43
C THR A 39 -7.04 -11.92 -14.91
N TYR A 40 -5.78 -11.50 -14.86
CA TYR A 40 -5.36 -10.18 -15.30
C TYR A 40 -4.89 -10.21 -16.75
N TYR A 41 -5.27 -9.21 -17.52
CA TYR A 41 -4.98 -9.11 -18.94
C TYR A 41 -4.24 -7.82 -19.26
N ASP A 42 -3.29 -7.90 -20.18
CA ASP A 42 -2.59 -6.74 -20.75
C ASP A 42 -2.16 -7.05 -22.19
N TYR A 43 -1.70 -6.04 -22.90
CA TYR A 43 -1.08 -6.21 -24.20
C TYR A 43 0.35 -6.74 -24.03
N PRO A 44 0.94 -7.37 -25.07
CA PRO A 44 2.30 -7.94 -25.00
C PRO A 44 3.38 -6.96 -24.56
N ASP A 45 3.18 -5.65 -24.79
CA ASP A 45 4.11 -4.59 -24.41
C ASP A 45 3.78 -3.95 -23.05
N HIS A 46 2.84 -4.52 -22.28
CA HIS A 46 2.35 -4.00 -21.00
C HIS A 46 1.80 -2.57 -21.07
N PHE A 47 1.05 -2.27 -22.15
CA PHE A 47 0.45 -0.96 -22.39
C PHE A 47 -0.40 -0.46 -21.21
N LEU A 48 -1.25 -1.30 -20.61
CA LEU A 48 -2.11 -0.90 -19.49
C LEU A 48 -1.28 -0.64 -18.23
N ALA A 49 -0.31 -1.51 -17.92
CA ALA A 49 0.57 -1.33 -16.77
C ALA A 49 1.40 -0.04 -16.86
N LYS A 50 1.91 0.30 -18.05
CA LYS A 50 2.63 1.57 -18.31
C LYS A 50 1.76 2.80 -18.03
N GLN A 51 0.44 2.68 -18.20
CA GLN A 51 -0.54 3.71 -17.87
C GLN A 51 -1.08 3.60 -16.43
N LYS A 52 -0.51 2.70 -15.60
CA LYS A 52 -0.97 2.40 -14.24
C LYS A 52 -2.43 1.96 -14.18
N MET A 53 -2.87 1.22 -15.20
CA MET A 53 -4.18 0.60 -15.27
C MET A 53 -4.06 -0.91 -15.03
N GLY A 54 -5.10 -1.51 -14.46
CA GLY A 54 -5.22 -2.96 -14.29
C GLY A 54 -6.56 -3.45 -14.80
N LEU A 55 -6.52 -4.37 -15.77
CA LEU A 55 -7.70 -5.03 -16.32
C LEU A 55 -7.75 -6.47 -15.83
N ARG A 56 -8.91 -6.90 -15.31
CA ARG A 56 -9.12 -8.29 -14.91
C ARG A 56 -10.51 -8.78 -15.28
N ILE A 57 -10.62 -10.08 -15.50
CA ILE A 57 -11.88 -10.80 -15.33
C ILE A 57 -11.86 -11.40 -13.93
N ARG A 58 -12.87 -11.07 -13.13
CA ARG A 58 -13.17 -11.72 -11.85
C ARG A 58 -14.28 -12.74 -12.07
N GLN A 59 -14.10 -13.90 -11.47
CA GLN A 59 -15.11 -14.92 -11.31
C GLN A 59 -15.45 -15.06 -9.83
N GLU A 60 -16.73 -14.90 -9.52
CA GLU A 60 -17.33 -15.09 -8.21
C GLU A 60 -18.50 -16.05 -8.42
N ASP A 61 -18.33 -17.30 -7.97
CA ASP A 61 -19.21 -18.41 -8.34
C ASP A 61 -19.41 -18.53 -9.87
N GLN A 62 -20.63 -18.25 -10.35
CA GLN A 62 -21.01 -18.26 -11.77
C GLN A 62 -20.99 -16.88 -12.42
N GLU A 63 -20.82 -15.81 -11.63
CA GLU A 63 -20.82 -14.44 -12.11
C GLU A 63 -19.43 -14.05 -12.61
N LEU A 64 -19.39 -13.42 -13.78
CA LEU A 64 -18.17 -12.92 -14.40
C LEU A 64 -18.24 -11.41 -14.57
N THR A 65 -17.22 -10.72 -14.07
CA THR A 65 -17.12 -9.25 -14.19
C THR A 65 -15.77 -8.86 -14.78
N LEU A 66 -15.80 -8.11 -15.88
CA LEU A 66 -14.63 -7.41 -16.40
C LEU A 66 -14.48 -6.09 -15.64
N THR A 67 -13.35 -5.92 -14.96
CA THR A 67 -13.04 -4.71 -14.20
C THR A 67 -11.81 -4.03 -14.77
N LEU A 68 -11.92 -2.73 -15.07
CA LEU A 68 -10.79 -1.86 -15.34
C LEU A 68 -10.63 -0.86 -14.18
N LYS A 69 -9.47 -0.93 -13.51
CA LYS A 69 -9.04 0.08 -12.54
C LYS A 69 -8.04 1.00 -13.21
N THR A 70 -8.32 2.30 -13.26
CA THR A 70 -7.42 3.27 -13.91
C THR A 70 -6.43 3.87 -12.92
N ASN A 71 -5.51 4.71 -13.43
CA ASN A 71 -4.62 5.47 -12.56
C ASN A 71 -5.42 6.29 -11.54
N GLY A 72 -4.94 6.32 -10.31
CA GLY A 72 -5.52 7.05 -9.20
C GLY A 72 -4.44 7.52 -8.25
N GLU A 73 -4.85 7.88 -7.04
CA GLU A 73 -3.96 8.34 -5.98
C GLU A 73 -3.71 7.21 -4.98
N VAL A 74 -2.46 7.12 -4.53
CA VAL A 74 -2.06 6.20 -3.46
C VAL A 74 -1.21 6.98 -2.46
N VAL A 75 -1.70 7.04 -1.22
CA VAL A 75 -1.05 7.75 -0.11
C VAL A 75 -0.89 6.76 1.03
N GLY A 76 0.34 6.31 1.28
CA GLY A 76 0.58 5.21 2.20
C GLY A 76 -0.17 3.95 1.74
N GLY A 77 -1.11 3.47 2.56
CA GLY A 77 -2.04 2.39 2.22
C GLY A 77 -3.42 2.83 1.74
N LEU A 78 -3.70 4.13 1.63
CA LEU A 78 -4.97 4.65 1.10
C LEU A 78 -4.92 4.66 -0.43
N HIS A 79 -5.80 3.90 -1.08
CA HIS A 79 -5.97 3.87 -2.53
C HIS A 79 -7.26 4.60 -2.88
N SER A 80 -7.19 5.50 -3.86
CA SER A 80 -8.34 6.21 -4.39
C SER A 80 -8.26 6.18 -5.91
N ARG A 81 -9.08 5.37 -6.56
CA ARG A 81 -9.01 5.20 -8.02
C ARG A 81 -10.38 4.98 -8.67
N PRO A 82 -10.55 5.45 -9.90
CA PRO A 82 -11.71 5.09 -10.69
C PRO A 82 -11.74 3.60 -11.02
N GLU A 83 -12.92 3.02 -10.90
CA GLU A 83 -13.23 1.66 -11.29
C GLU A 83 -14.42 1.63 -12.27
N TYR A 84 -14.30 0.76 -13.27
CA TYR A 84 -15.32 0.49 -14.27
C TYR A 84 -15.56 -1.01 -14.34
N ASN A 85 -16.82 -1.42 -14.28
CA ASN A 85 -17.24 -2.82 -14.29
C ASN A 85 -18.19 -3.10 -15.45
N LEU A 86 -18.03 -4.27 -16.07
CA LEU A 86 -18.90 -4.78 -17.12
C LEU A 86 -19.17 -6.27 -16.83
N SER A 87 -20.43 -6.65 -16.71
CA SER A 87 -20.82 -8.06 -16.56
C SER A 87 -20.55 -8.83 -17.86
N LEU A 88 -20.04 -10.05 -17.73
CA LEU A 88 -19.74 -10.95 -18.84
C LEU A 88 -20.60 -12.21 -18.75
N THR A 89 -20.93 -12.79 -19.90
CA THR A 89 -21.63 -14.08 -19.99
C THR A 89 -20.67 -15.26 -20.11
N GLU A 90 -19.45 -15.03 -20.61
CA GLU A 90 -18.45 -16.06 -20.88
C GLU A 90 -17.05 -15.58 -20.50
N LYS A 91 -16.18 -16.51 -20.09
CA LYS A 91 -14.81 -16.23 -19.67
C LYS A 91 -13.85 -16.30 -20.87
N GLU A 92 -14.05 -15.42 -21.83
CA GLU A 92 -13.18 -15.25 -23.00
C GLU A 92 -12.14 -14.14 -22.79
N THR A 93 -11.11 -14.10 -23.64
CA THR A 93 -10.14 -12.99 -23.63
C THR A 93 -10.86 -11.67 -23.93
N PRO A 94 -10.70 -10.62 -23.10
CA PRO A 94 -11.35 -9.33 -23.33
C PRO A 94 -10.97 -8.72 -24.68
N THR A 95 -11.91 -8.02 -25.30
CA THR A 95 -11.73 -7.36 -26.59
C THR A 95 -11.51 -5.86 -26.45
N ASN A 96 -10.86 -5.24 -27.44
CA ASN A 96 -10.72 -3.79 -27.51
C ASN A 96 -12.08 -3.05 -27.56
N ALA A 97 -13.18 -3.72 -27.94
CA ALA A 97 -14.52 -3.15 -27.89
C ALA A 97 -15.01 -3.04 -26.43
N GLN A 98 -14.90 -4.13 -25.66
CA GLN A 98 -15.25 -4.14 -24.22
C GLN A 98 -14.40 -3.14 -23.42
N LEU A 99 -13.11 -2.97 -23.75
CA LEU A 99 -12.28 -1.96 -23.09
C LEU A 99 -12.77 -0.53 -23.35
N ARG A 100 -13.23 -0.24 -24.57
CA ARG A 100 -13.78 1.07 -24.93
C ARG A 100 -15.14 1.35 -24.30
N GLU A 101 -15.90 0.30 -23.99
CA GLU A 101 -17.12 0.40 -23.21
C GLU A 101 -16.83 0.78 -21.75
N LEU A 102 -15.77 0.21 -21.17
CA LEU A 102 -15.32 0.56 -19.82
C LEU A 102 -14.72 1.96 -19.73
N TYR A 103 -13.85 2.33 -20.68
CA TYR A 103 -13.08 3.57 -20.61
C TYR A 103 -12.75 4.12 -22.00
N SER A 104 -12.82 5.45 -22.14
CA SER A 104 -12.58 6.15 -23.41
C SER A 104 -11.10 6.20 -23.77
N PHE A 105 -10.57 5.11 -24.34
CA PHE A 105 -9.21 5.07 -24.88
C PHE A 105 -9.12 5.79 -26.23
N GLU A 106 -8.20 6.76 -26.34
CA GLU A 106 -7.90 7.42 -27.63
C GLU A 106 -7.31 6.43 -28.64
N GLN A 107 -6.35 5.63 -28.21
CA GLN A 107 -5.70 4.59 -29.00
C GLN A 107 -5.48 3.35 -28.15
N LEU A 108 -5.71 2.17 -28.75
CA LEU A 108 -5.39 0.88 -28.18
C LEU A 108 -4.46 0.15 -29.14
N PRO A 109 -3.52 -0.68 -28.64
CA PRO A 109 -2.71 -1.54 -29.49
C PRO A 109 -3.57 -2.42 -30.40
N SER A 110 -3.05 -2.72 -31.60
CA SER A 110 -3.68 -3.63 -32.57
C SER A 110 -3.49 -5.11 -32.22
N SER A 111 -2.55 -5.41 -31.32
CA SER A 111 -2.35 -6.74 -30.75
C SER A 111 -3.54 -7.13 -29.87
N THR A 112 -3.67 -8.44 -29.63
CA THR A 112 -4.69 -8.97 -28.72
C THR A 112 -4.18 -8.92 -27.28
N LEU A 113 -5.10 -8.69 -26.34
CA LEU A 113 -4.83 -8.87 -24.92
C LEU A 113 -4.42 -10.32 -24.64
N GLN A 114 -3.60 -10.50 -23.60
CA GLN A 114 -3.10 -11.79 -23.16
C GLN A 114 -3.24 -11.89 -21.65
N PRO A 115 -3.55 -13.08 -21.10
CA PRO A 115 -3.47 -13.29 -19.66
C PRO A 115 -2.01 -13.12 -19.20
N ILE A 116 -1.78 -12.32 -18.16
CA ILE A 116 -0.43 -12.03 -17.65
C ILE A 116 -0.18 -12.77 -16.33
N PHE A 117 -1.14 -12.75 -15.42
CA PHE A 117 -1.09 -13.44 -14.13
C PHE A 117 -2.51 -13.66 -13.61
N SER A 118 -2.66 -14.51 -12.59
CA SER A 118 -3.92 -14.70 -11.87
C SER A 118 -3.77 -14.39 -10.38
N THR A 119 -4.91 -14.13 -9.74
CA THR A 119 -4.99 -14.06 -8.28
C THR A 119 -6.19 -14.86 -7.81
N ASP A 120 -5.93 -15.86 -6.99
CA ASP A 120 -6.93 -16.79 -6.47
C ASP A 120 -6.87 -16.73 -4.94
N PHE A 121 -7.96 -16.31 -4.31
CA PHE A 121 -8.00 -16.11 -2.86
C PHE A 121 -9.41 -16.26 -2.29
N ASN A 122 -9.46 -16.69 -1.03
CA ASN A 122 -10.66 -16.61 -0.22
C ASN A 122 -10.75 -15.19 0.34
N ARG A 123 -11.95 -14.61 0.25
CA ARG A 123 -12.32 -13.34 0.89
C ARG A 123 -13.38 -13.63 1.94
N THR A 124 -13.09 -13.27 3.18
CA THR A 124 -14.12 -13.10 4.21
C THR A 124 -14.34 -11.61 4.37
N PHE A 125 -15.58 -11.13 4.22
CA PHE A 125 -15.86 -9.70 4.40
C PHE A 125 -17.00 -9.43 5.37
N TRP A 126 -16.92 -8.29 6.06
CA TRP A 126 -17.96 -7.74 6.92
C TRP A 126 -18.32 -6.33 6.45
N LEU A 127 -19.60 -6.04 6.24
CA LEU A 127 -20.06 -4.68 6.06
C LEU A 127 -20.41 -4.08 7.43
N VAL A 128 -19.64 -3.08 7.87
CA VAL A 128 -19.74 -2.50 9.21
C VAL A 128 -20.29 -1.08 9.15
N GLU A 129 -21.22 -0.76 10.03
CA GLU A 129 -21.60 0.64 10.31
C GLU A 129 -20.68 1.25 11.36
N PHE A 130 -20.09 2.40 11.01
CA PHE A 130 -19.25 3.17 11.92
C PHE A 130 -19.50 4.65 11.71
N GLN A 131 -19.96 5.33 12.76
CA GLN A 131 -20.37 6.73 12.72
C GLN A 131 -21.38 7.00 11.58
N GLN A 132 -21.02 7.80 10.58
CA GLN A 132 -21.87 8.15 9.44
C GLN A 132 -21.52 7.36 8.18
N SER A 133 -20.66 6.34 8.32
CA SER A 133 -20.06 5.61 7.21
C SER A 133 -20.40 4.12 7.24
N LYS A 134 -20.33 3.52 6.06
CA LYS A 134 -20.39 2.07 5.86
C LYS A 134 -19.05 1.63 5.30
N ILE A 135 -18.39 0.72 6.01
CA ILE A 135 -17.04 0.26 5.71
C ILE A 135 -17.09 -1.25 5.50
N GLU A 136 -16.68 -1.71 4.32
CA GLU A 136 -16.44 -3.13 4.07
C GLU A 136 -15.04 -3.46 4.59
N VAL A 137 -14.96 -4.41 5.52
CA VAL A 137 -13.71 -4.98 6.01
C VAL A 137 -13.54 -6.32 5.33
N ALA A 138 -12.58 -6.46 4.42
CA ALA A 138 -12.33 -7.69 3.67
C ALA A 138 -10.98 -8.28 4.05
N PHE A 139 -10.96 -9.50 4.56
CA PHE A 139 -9.76 -10.29 4.78
C PHE A 139 -9.54 -11.23 3.60
N ASP A 140 -8.42 -11.04 2.89
CA ASP A 140 -8.06 -11.84 1.72
C ASP A 140 -6.88 -12.76 2.03
N GLN A 141 -7.08 -14.05 1.76
CA GLN A 141 -6.02 -15.07 1.89
C GLN A 141 -5.96 -15.98 0.65
N GLY A 142 -4.78 -16.06 0.04
CA GLY A 142 -4.59 -16.88 -1.16
C GLY A 142 -3.26 -16.59 -1.83
N LYS A 143 -3.27 -16.44 -3.16
CA LYS A 143 -2.03 -16.30 -3.94
C LYS A 143 -2.18 -15.52 -5.23
N ILE A 144 -1.06 -14.96 -5.66
CA ILE A 144 -0.79 -14.40 -6.98
C ILE A 144 0.07 -15.41 -7.72
N ILE A 145 -0.31 -15.77 -8.95
CA ILE A 145 0.41 -16.72 -9.79
C ILE A 145 0.80 -16.02 -11.10
N SER A 146 2.09 -16.01 -11.41
CA SER A 146 2.62 -15.47 -12.66
C SER A 146 3.63 -16.44 -13.27
N GLY A 147 3.21 -17.21 -14.26
CA GLY A 147 4.01 -18.31 -14.80
C GLY A 147 4.25 -19.40 -13.74
N GLU A 148 5.52 -19.74 -13.49
CA GLU A 148 5.93 -20.70 -12.45
C GLU A 148 6.11 -20.05 -11.07
N SER A 149 6.02 -18.72 -10.99
CA SER A 149 6.22 -17.97 -9.75
C SER A 149 4.90 -17.79 -8.99
N GLU A 150 4.97 -17.91 -7.67
CA GLU A 150 3.84 -17.71 -6.76
C GLU A 150 4.21 -16.74 -5.63
N GLN A 151 3.25 -15.90 -5.23
CA GLN A 151 3.36 -15.03 -4.06
C GLN A 151 2.08 -15.08 -3.23
N SER A 152 2.19 -15.28 -1.91
CA SER A 152 1.02 -15.31 -1.02
C SER A 152 0.30 -13.96 -0.92
N ILE A 153 -1.02 -14.03 -0.75
CA ILE A 153 -1.91 -12.93 -0.39
C ILE A 153 -2.33 -13.17 1.07
N CYS A 154 -2.14 -12.16 1.91
CA CYS A 154 -2.62 -12.11 3.28
C CYS A 154 -2.76 -10.64 3.67
N GLU A 155 -3.96 -10.09 3.47
CA GLU A 155 -4.21 -8.66 3.62
C GLU A 155 -5.62 -8.37 4.13
N ILE A 156 -5.79 -7.22 4.78
CA ILE A 156 -7.10 -6.65 5.08
C ILE A 156 -7.28 -5.40 4.23
N GLU A 157 -8.40 -5.32 3.53
CA GLU A 157 -8.86 -4.13 2.82
C GLU A 157 -10.03 -3.52 3.61
N PHE A 158 -9.99 -2.21 3.84
CA PHE A 158 -11.09 -1.44 4.43
C PHE A 158 -11.62 -0.49 3.35
N GLU A 159 -12.72 -0.84 2.71
CA GLU A 159 -13.32 -0.06 1.63
C GLU A 159 -14.45 0.83 2.16
N LEU A 160 -14.39 2.12 1.86
CA LEU A 160 -15.47 3.06 2.19
C LEU A 160 -16.58 2.95 1.14
N LYS A 161 -17.68 2.26 1.49
CA LYS A 161 -18.84 2.10 0.60
C LYS A 161 -19.71 3.35 0.53
N SER A 162 -19.80 4.08 1.64
CA SER A 162 -20.49 5.37 1.74
C SER A 162 -20.06 6.11 3.00
N GLY A 163 -20.13 7.44 3.00
CA GLY A 163 -19.77 8.27 4.15
C GLY A 163 -18.51 9.10 3.87
N ASN A 164 -17.60 9.19 4.83
CA ASN A 164 -16.42 10.05 4.74
C ASN A 164 -15.11 9.30 5.11
N VAL A 165 -13.99 9.80 4.57
CA VAL A 165 -12.66 9.18 4.73
C VAL A 165 -12.13 9.30 6.17
N GLN A 166 -12.58 10.29 6.94
CA GLN A 166 -12.16 10.44 8.33
C GLN A 166 -12.67 9.27 9.19
N ASP A 167 -13.94 8.90 9.03
CA ASP A 167 -14.54 7.73 9.69
C ASP A 167 -13.76 6.44 9.35
N LEU A 168 -13.26 6.30 8.11
CA LEU A 168 -12.44 5.16 7.70
C LEU A 168 -11.13 5.08 8.49
N PHE A 169 -10.41 6.19 8.62
CA PHE A 169 -9.19 6.22 9.42
C PHE A 169 -9.48 5.99 10.91
N ASP A 170 -10.54 6.61 11.44
CA ASP A 170 -10.96 6.47 12.84
C ASP A 170 -11.31 5.01 13.15
N PHE A 171 -12.06 4.36 12.26
CA PHE A 171 -12.39 2.94 12.38
C PHE A 171 -11.14 2.08 12.46
N VAL A 172 -10.23 2.22 11.49
CA VAL A 172 -8.98 1.43 11.42
C VAL A 172 -8.09 1.65 12.63
N GLU A 173 -8.01 2.87 13.16
CA GLU A 173 -7.22 3.17 14.37
C GLU A 173 -7.80 2.52 15.64
N THR A 174 -9.13 2.31 15.71
CA THR A 174 -9.79 1.67 16.86
C THR A 174 -9.59 0.14 16.93
N LEU A 175 -9.04 -0.47 15.88
CA LEU A 175 -8.76 -1.90 15.85
C LEU A 175 -7.47 -2.18 16.62
N PRO A 176 -7.44 -3.15 17.54
CA PRO A 176 -6.33 -3.38 18.47
C PRO A 176 -5.19 -4.21 17.83
N PHE A 177 -4.75 -3.83 16.63
CA PHE A 177 -3.59 -4.46 16.03
C PHE A 177 -2.32 -4.08 16.79
N GLU A 178 -1.57 -5.06 17.28
CA GLU A 178 -0.36 -4.81 18.10
C GLU A 178 0.96 -4.93 17.32
N ARG A 179 1.03 -5.90 16.40
CA ARG A 179 2.26 -6.26 15.67
C ARG A 179 1.95 -6.99 14.36
N ASP A 180 3.00 -7.21 13.57
CA ASP A 180 2.97 -7.93 12.29
C ASP A 180 2.02 -7.32 11.26
N ILE A 181 1.90 -5.99 11.31
CA ILE A 181 1.01 -5.20 10.46
C ILE A 181 1.72 -4.01 9.82
N TYR A 182 1.39 -3.72 8.56
CA TYR A 182 1.82 -2.47 7.92
C TYR A 182 0.88 -2.08 6.78
N PHE A 183 0.81 -0.78 6.48
CA PHE A 183 0.04 -0.29 5.33
C PHE A 183 0.74 -0.63 4.01
N SER A 184 -0.01 -1.20 3.07
CA SER A 184 0.50 -1.54 1.75
C SER A 184 -0.07 -0.64 0.65
N SER A 185 0.84 0.01 -0.06
CA SER A 185 0.60 0.74 -1.31
C SER A 185 0.60 -0.16 -2.55
N SER A 186 0.94 -1.44 -2.39
CA SER A 186 1.11 -2.35 -3.52
C SER A 186 -0.19 -3.13 -3.80
N SER A 187 -0.87 -2.75 -4.89
CA SER A 187 -2.05 -3.51 -5.34
C SER A 187 -1.68 -4.95 -5.72
N LYS A 188 -2.66 -5.86 -5.68
CA LYS A 188 -2.49 -7.23 -6.17
C LYS A 188 -2.00 -7.23 -7.63
N ALA A 189 -2.53 -6.31 -8.44
CA ALA A 189 -2.09 -6.12 -9.82
C ALA A 189 -0.60 -5.77 -9.93
N LYS A 190 -0.14 -4.76 -9.17
CA LYS A 190 1.26 -4.35 -9.14
C LYS A 190 2.18 -5.49 -8.72
N ARG A 191 1.80 -6.25 -7.69
CA ARG A 191 2.54 -7.45 -7.26
C ARG A 191 2.59 -8.53 -8.35
N GLY A 192 1.50 -8.78 -9.06
CA GLY A 192 1.47 -9.71 -10.19
C GLY A 192 2.44 -9.34 -11.31
N TYR A 193 2.45 -8.07 -11.74
CA TYR A 193 3.44 -7.60 -12.72
C TYR A 193 4.88 -7.73 -12.21
N LEU A 194 5.12 -7.41 -10.93
CA LEU A 194 6.45 -7.53 -10.33
C LEU A 194 6.91 -8.99 -10.22
N LEU A 195 6.01 -9.92 -9.91
CA LEU A 195 6.27 -11.35 -9.77
C LEU A 195 6.71 -11.99 -11.11
N GLY A 196 6.13 -11.54 -12.22
CA GLY A 196 6.52 -11.95 -13.57
C GLY A 196 7.77 -11.25 -14.11
N SER A 197 8.37 -10.34 -13.35
CA SER A 197 9.49 -9.51 -13.80
C SER A 197 10.76 -9.74 -12.98
N LYS A 198 11.91 -9.40 -13.55
CA LYS A 198 13.16 -9.37 -12.80
C LYS A 198 13.17 -8.17 -11.85
N GLN A 199 13.28 -8.44 -10.56
CA GLN A 199 13.33 -7.41 -9.54
C GLN A 199 14.76 -6.92 -9.33
N PHE A 200 14.91 -5.61 -9.13
CA PHE A 200 16.18 -4.97 -8.80
C PHE A 200 16.00 -4.19 -7.51
N LEU A 201 17.02 -4.23 -6.64
CA LEU A 201 17.05 -3.37 -5.46
C LEU A 201 17.23 -1.92 -5.88
N THR A 202 16.42 -1.04 -5.29
CA THR A 202 16.60 0.40 -5.44
C THR A 202 17.89 0.83 -4.77
N ASP A 203 18.69 1.65 -5.48
CA ASP A 203 19.80 2.39 -4.87
C ASP A 203 19.24 3.58 -4.09
N TRP A 204 18.94 3.34 -2.81
CA TRP A 204 18.33 4.34 -1.94
C TRP A 204 19.23 5.53 -1.64
N LEU A 205 20.55 5.35 -1.67
CA LEU A 205 21.50 6.44 -1.47
C LEU A 205 21.40 7.44 -2.63
N ASN A 206 21.50 6.94 -3.86
CA ASN A 206 21.40 7.80 -5.04
C ASN A 206 20.01 8.42 -5.18
N LYS A 207 18.96 7.64 -4.92
CA LYS A 207 17.57 8.15 -4.92
C LYS A 207 17.34 9.24 -3.88
N TRP A 208 17.93 9.12 -2.69
CA TRP A 208 17.89 10.17 -1.67
C TRP A 208 18.64 11.43 -2.11
N ARG A 209 19.83 11.25 -2.71
CA ARG A 209 20.61 12.36 -3.25
C ARG A 209 19.88 13.12 -4.36
N ASP A 210 19.19 12.40 -5.24
CA ASP A 210 18.42 12.98 -6.33
C ASP A 210 17.24 13.80 -5.78
N PHE A 211 16.51 13.27 -4.81
CA PHE A 211 15.45 14.00 -4.09
C PHE A 211 15.96 15.33 -3.49
N LEU A 212 17.06 15.28 -2.74
CA LEU A 212 17.65 16.50 -2.14
C LEU A 212 18.16 17.50 -3.19
N LYS A 213 18.53 17.04 -4.38
CA LYS A 213 18.97 17.91 -5.47
C LYS A 213 17.77 18.64 -6.09
N GLU A 214 16.71 17.91 -6.42
CA GLU A 214 15.45 18.47 -6.94
C GLU A 214 14.89 19.50 -5.96
N GLU A 215 14.89 19.18 -4.66
CA GLU A 215 14.39 20.07 -3.61
C GLU A 215 15.11 21.42 -3.55
N ARG A 216 16.44 21.44 -3.76
CA ARG A 216 17.26 22.66 -3.76
C ARG A 216 17.09 23.49 -5.02
N GLU A 217 16.75 22.86 -6.14
CA GLU A 217 16.62 23.51 -7.45
C GLU A 217 15.23 24.15 -7.65
N GLU A 218 14.20 23.65 -6.99
CA GLU A 218 12.84 24.21 -7.03
C GLU A 218 12.73 25.57 -6.33
N ARG A 219 12.41 26.62 -7.11
CA ARG A 219 12.27 28.02 -6.63
C ARG A 219 10.94 28.35 -5.97
N SER A 220 9.90 27.55 -6.17
CA SER A 220 8.59 27.69 -5.53
C SER A 220 8.34 26.45 -4.67
N VAL A 221 8.29 26.61 -3.35
CA VAL A 221 8.13 25.48 -2.42
C VAL A 221 6.64 25.19 -2.24
N ASP A 222 6.12 24.26 -3.03
CA ASP A 222 4.87 23.59 -2.69
C ASP A 222 5.16 22.57 -1.59
N PHE A 223 4.84 22.94 -0.35
CA PHE A 223 5.12 22.11 0.83
C PHE A 223 4.30 20.81 0.82
N CYS A 224 3.09 20.83 0.25
CA CYS A 224 2.25 19.64 0.09
C CYS A 224 2.89 18.64 -0.88
N VAL A 225 3.40 19.10 -2.02
CA VAL A 225 4.10 18.24 -3.00
C VAL A 225 5.36 17.63 -2.39
N LYS A 226 6.14 18.42 -1.64
CA LYS A 226 7.34 17.91 -0.95
C LYS A 226 6.98 16.85 0.08
N PHE A 227 6.02 17.13 0.97
CA PHE A 227 5.56 16.19 1.97
C PHE A 227 5.08 14.86 1.35
N ASN A 228 4.26 14.94 0.31
CA ASN A 228 3.76 13.76 -0.40
C ASN A 228 4.89 12.97 -1.10
N SER A 229 5.92 13.65 -1.58
CA SER A 229 7.09 13.02 -2.19
C SER A 229 7.90 12.23 -1.16
N VAL A 230 8.14 12.81 0.02
CA VAL A 230 8.85 12.13 1.12
C VAL A 230 8.04 10.93 1.62
N LEU A 231 6.73 11.10 1.84
CA LEU A 231 5.84 10.01 2.26
C LEU A 231 5.84 8.85 1.25
N LYS A 232 5.84 9.17 -0.05
CA LYS A 232 5.94 8.18 -1.12
C LYS A 232 7.30 7.47 -1.16
N MET A 233 8.38 8.17 -0.83
CA MET A 233 9.70 7.56 -0.69
C MET A 233 9.74 6.61 0.50
N GLU A 234 9.21 7.03 1.64
CA GLU A 234 9.11 6.19 2.84
C GLU A 234 8.31 4.92 2.56
N GLN A 235 7.11 5.05 1.98
CA GLN A 235 6.28 3.90 1.64
C GLN A 235 6.96 2.94 0.66
N LYS A 236 7.71 3.46 -0.33
CA LYS A 236 8.49 2.61 -1.25
C LYS A 236 9.64 1.89 -0.54
N LEU A 237 10.30 2.54 0.42
CA LEU A 237 11.40 1.94 1.18
C LEU A 237 10.88 0.84 2.10
N LEU A 238 9.76 1.11 2.79
CA LEU A 238 9.04 0.14 3.62
C LEU A 238 8.68 -1.11 2.80
N GLU A 239 7.99 -0.92 1.67
CA GLU A 239 7.51 -2.03 0.83
C GLU A 239 8.66 -2.87 0.30
N GLU A 240 9.73 -2.25 -0.21
CA GLU A 240 10.89 -2.99 -0.69
C GLU A 240 11.56 -3.76 0.46
N THR A 241 11.70 -3.14 1.63
CA THR A 241 12.34 -3.78 2.79
C THR A 241 11.53 -4.99 3.26
N LEU A 242 10.21 -4.91 3.28
CA LEU A 242 9.33 -5.97 3.75
C LEU A 242 8.98 -7.02 2.68
N SER A 243 9.15 -6.71 1.38
CA SER A 243 8.89 -7.65 0.28
C SER A 243 10.03 -8.64 0.04
N PHE A 244 11.25 -8.33 0.48
CA PHE A 244 12.41 -9.21 0.36
C PHE A 244 12.67 -9.99 1.65
N SER A 245 13.36 -11.12 1.52
CA SER A 245 13.85 -11.87 2.68
C SER A 245 14.79 -10.99 3.52
N PRO A 246 14.64 -10.96 4.87
CA PRO A 246 15.57 -10.27 5.75
C PRO A 246 17.05 -10.64 5.52
N ALA A 247 17.31 -11.88 5.12
CA ALA A 247 18.65 -12.38 4.81
C ALA A 247 19.36 -11.58 3.70
N LEU A 248 18.60 -10.96 2.79
CA LEU A 248 19.16 -10.11 1.73
C LEU A 248 19.85 -8.87 2.31
N PHE A 249 19.32 -8.33 3.41
CA PHE A 249 19.84 -7.12 4.04
C PHE A 249 20.83 -7.41 5.16
N SER A 250 20.75 -8.60 5.78
CA SER A 250 21.69 -9.03 6.83
C SER A 250 22.91 -9.79 6.32
N GLN A 251 23.01 -10.02 4.99
CA GLN A 251 24.09 -10.78 4.36
C GLN A 251 25.48 -10.27 4.73
N ASP A 252 25.66 -8.95 4.76
CA ASP A 252 26.90 -8.32 5.15
C ASP A 252 26.66 -6.97 5.86
N PHE A 253 27.74 -6.47 6.46
CA PHE A 253 27.72 -5.25 7.26
C PHE A 253 27.27 -4.03 6.44
N MET A 254 27.75 -3.89 5.20
CA MET A 254 27.43 -2.75 4.35
C MET A 254 25.97 -2.76 3.91
N LYS A 255 25.41 -3.93 3.56
CA LYS A 255 23.98 -4.08 3.23
C LYS A 255 23.08 -3.68 4.39
N THR A 256 23.47 -4.05 5.62
CA THR A 256 22.72 -3.66 6.81
C THR A 256 22.80 -2.15 7.03
N VAL A 257 24.00 -1.56 6.94
CA VAL A 257 24.21 -0.10 7.06
C VAL A 257 23.45 0.68 6.00
N GLU A 258 23.50 0.27 4.74
CA GLU A 258 22.77 0.91 3.63
C GLU A 258 21.26 0.93 3.91
N ARG A 259 20.71 -0.20 4.35
CA ARG A 259 19.27 -0.34 4.59
C ARG A 259 18.80 0.48 5.79
N VAL A 260 19.47 0.37 6.93
CA VAL A 260 19.13 1.16 8.13
C VAL A 260 19.40 2.65 7.90
N GLY A 261 20.48 2.98 7.20
CA GLY A 261 20.84 4.36 6.84
C GLY A 261 19.82 5.03 5.93
N ALA A 262 19.19 4.30 5.01
CA ALA A 262 18.11 4.82 4.17
C ALA A 262 16.90 5.29 5.02
N PHE A 263 16.53 4.51 6.04
CA PHE A 263 15.50 4.90 6.99
C PHE A 263 15.92 6.09 7.85
N PHE A 264 17.16 6.09 8.35
CA PHE A 264 17.69 7.22 9.12
C PHE A 264 17.63 8.53 8.33
N ASN A 265 18.04 8.53 7.06
CA ASN A 265 17.98 9.73 6.22
C ASN A 265 16.55 10.28 6.11
N LEU A 266 15.55 9.41 5.91
CA LEU A 266 14.15 9.80 5.83
C LEU A 266 13.63 10.40 7.15
N TYR A 267 13.85 9.72 8.28
CA TYR A 267 13.32 10.17 9.56
C TYR A 267 14.07 11.39 10.12
N HIS A 268 15.37 11.49 9.85
CA HIS A 268 16.13 12.69 10.13
C HIS A 268 15.61 13.88 9.32
N TYR A 269 15.27 13.68 8.06
CA TYR A 269 14.67 14.74 7.24
C TYR A 269 13.31 15.19 7.80
N TYR A 270 12.45 14.28 8.24
CA TYR A 270 11.19 14.65 8.91
C TYR A 270 11.42 15.51 10.16
N ASP A 271 12.45 15.20 10.94
CA ASP A 271 12.81 15.92 12.17
C ASP A 271 13.37 17.32 11.85
N GLU A 272 14.36 17.42 10.96
CA GLU A 272 14.98 18.69 10.59
C GLU A 272 14.02 19.63 9.84
N ASN A 273 13.06 19.06 9.11
CA ASN A 273 12.13 19.80 8.28
C ASN A 273 10.71 19.82 8.85
N GLY A 274 10.57 19.87 10.18
CA GLY A 274 9.28 20.06 10.86
C GLY A 274 8.48 21.26 10.33
N LYS A 275 9.15 22.30 9.82
CA LYS A 275 8.52 23.45 9.13
C LYS A 275 7.71 23.07 7.89
N ILE A 276 8.09 22.00 7.19
CA ILE A 276 7.28 21.45 6.08
C ILE A 276 5.93 20.98 6.63
N LEU A 277 5.94 20.28 7.76
CA LEU A 277 4.72 19.82 8.41
C LEU A 277 3.89 21.01 8.95
N GLU A 278 4.52 22.04 9.51
CA GLU A 278 3.81 23.27 9.92
C GLU A 278 3.13 23.98 8.73
N ALA A 279 3.83 24.12 7.61
CA ALA A 279 3.30 24.75 6.41
C ALA A 279 2.13 23.94 5.81
N VAL A 280 2.28 22.62 5.71
CA VAL A 280 1.19 21.72 5.26
C VAL A 280 0.01 21.74 6.23
N ALA A 281 0.27 21.79 7.55
CA ALA A 281 -0.79 21.90 8.55
C ALA A 281 -1.62 23.16 8.33
N THR A 282 -0.95 24.29 8.10
CA THR A 282 -1.60 25.59 7.86
C THR A 282 -2.40 25.58 6.56
N GLU A 283 -1.80 25.08 5.49
CA GLU A 283 -2.43 25.02 4.16
C GLU A 283 -3.68 24.11 4.16
N LYS A 284 -3.61 22.97 4.87
CA LYS A 284 -4.70 21.99 4.97
C LYS A 284 -5.63 22.19 6.16
N GLN A 285 -5.42 23.20 7.00
CA GLN A 285 -6.19 23.46 8.23
C GLN A 285 -6.19 22.25 9.20
N LYS A 286 -5.02 21.64 9.41
CA LYS A 286 -4.77 20.43 10.23
C LYS A 286 -3.80 20.68 11.39
N GLU A 287 -3.73 21.91 11.88
CA GLU A 287 -2.82 22.33 12.96
C GLU A 287 -3.06 21.53 14.25
N THR A 288 -4.29 21.06 14.47
CA THR A 288 -4.65 20.22 15.62
C THR A 288 -4.02 18.83 15.59
N LEU A 289 -3.69 18.30 14.40
CA LEU A 289 -3.07 16.97 14.24
C LEU A 289 -1.54 17.02 14.34
N LEU A 290 -0.95 18.21 14.15
CA LEU A 290 0.49 18.38 14.02
C LEU A 290 1.29 17.94 15.26
N PRO A 291 0.92 18.29 16.51
CA PRO A 291 1.71 17.91 17.68
C PRO A 291 1.86 16.39 17.83
N ALA A 292 0.76 15.65 17.65
CA ALA A 292 0.76 14.20 17.74
C ALA A 292 1.56 13.55 16.60
N LEU A 293 1.52 14.13 15.40
CA LEU A 293 2.34 13.67 14.27
C LEU A 293 3.83 13.88 14.55
N LEU A 294 4.24 15.08 14.99
CA LEU A 294 5.63 15.39 15.34
C LEU A 294 6.16 14.47 16.44
N GLU A 295 5.37 14.25 17.50
CA GLU A 295 5.74 13.32 18.57
C GLU A 295 5.95 11.89 18.03
N SER A 296 5.04 11.40 17.18
CA SER A 296 5.15 10.07 16.59
C SER A 296 6.35 9.93 15.64
N ASN A 297 6.67 10.98 14.87
CA ASN A 297 7.88 11.02 14.03
C ASN A 297 9.13 10.92 14.89
N GLN A 298 9.18 11.69 15.99
CA GLN A 298 10.34 11.71 16.87
C GLN A 298 10.58 10.37 17.55
N LYS A 299 9.51 9.67 17.95
CA LYS A 299 9.60 8.31 18.50
C LYS A 299 10.26 7.35 17.50
N ILE A 300 9.82 7.33 16.25
CA ILE A 300 10.41 6.46 15.21
C ILE A 300 11.86 6.86 14.91
N PHE A 301 12.16 8.15 14.87
CA PHE A 301 13.53 8.61 14.65
C PHE A 301 14.49 8.15 15.76
N VAL A 302 14.07 8.22 17.02
CA VAL A 302 14.85 7.72 18.17
C VAL A 302 15.11 6.22 18.05
N GLU A 303 14.08 5.41 17.74
CA GLU A 303 14.22 3.96 17.56
C GLU A 303 15.23 3.61 16.46
N ILE A 304 15.21 4.34 15.33
CA ILE A 304 16.15 4.13 14.23
C ILE A 304 17.58 4.53 14.61
N ARG A 305 17.75 5.63 15.36
CA ARG A 305 19.06 6.04 15.87
C ARG A 305 19.62 5.02 16.86
N ASP A 306 18.78 4.50 17.75
CA ASP A 306 19.16 3.45 18.70
C ASP A 306 19.49 2.13 17.99
N LEU A 307 18.81 1.83 16.88
CA LEU A 307 19.16 0.70 16.03
C LEU A 307 20.53 0.85 15.35
N ILE A 308 20.88 2.04 14.86
CA ILE A 308 22.21 2.33 14.30
C ILE A 308 23.28 2.15 15.38
N ARG A 309 23.05 2.66 16.59
CA ARG A 309 23.95 2.48 17.72
C ARG A 309 24.14 1.00 18.05
N PHE A 310 23.04 0.27 18.17
CA PHE A 310 23.06 -1.18 18.41
C PHE A 310 23.90 -1.92 17.36
N HIS A 311 23.68 -1.65 16.06
CA HIS A 311 24.44 -2.29 14.99
C HIS A 311 25.92 -1.92 15.03
N SER A 312 26.23 -0.65 15.30
CA SER A 312 27.61 -0.19 15.38
C SER A 312 28.38 -0.85 16.53
N GLU A 313 27.75 -1.05 17.68
CA GLU A 313 28.34 -1.67 18.87
C GLU A 313 28.46 -3.19 18.75
N THR A 314 27.43 -3.86 18.25
CA THR A 314 27.34 -5.33 18.23
C THR A 314 27.86 -5.97 16.96
N LYS A 315 27.82 -5.24 15.83
CA LYS A 315 28.05 -5.76 14.48
C LYS A 315 27.09 -6.90 14.09
N ASP A 316 25.96 -7.04 14.79
CA ASP A 316 24.98 -8.11 14.55
C ASP A 316 23.99 -7.69 13.45
N ASN A 317 24.27 -8.13 12.22
CA ASN A 317 23.46 -7.79 11.05
C ASN A 317 22.06 -8.40 11.12
N GLU A 318 21.94 -9.67 11.49
CA GLU A 318 20.65 -10.39 11.55
C GLU A 318 19.73 -9.76 12.58
N LYS A 319 20.25 -9.53 13.80
CA LYS A 319 19.45 -8.93 14.86
C LYS A 319 19.06 -7.49 14.56
N THR A 320 19.90 -6.75 13.84
CA THR A 320 19.61 -5.39 13.40
C THR A 320 18.45 -5.37 12.41
N ILE A 321 18.46 -6.24 11.40
CA ILE A 321 17.37 -6.31 10.41
C ILE A 321 16.08 -6.88 11.04
N GLU A 322 16.18 -7.82 11.99
CA GLU A 322 15.03 -8.30 12.77
C GLU A 322 14.37 -7.14 13.53
N LYS A 323 15.16 -6.33 14.26
CA LYS A 323 14.67 -5.16 15.00
C LYS A 323 14.05 -4.11 14.08
N LEU A 324 14.68 -3.83 12.93
CA LEU A 324 14.11 -2.93 11.92
C LEU A 324 12.75 -3.44 11.45
N THR A 325 12.66 -4.72 11.08
CA THR A 325 11.44 -5.34 10.59
C THR A 325 10.33 -5.30 11.64
N ALA A 326 10.67 -5.59 12.90
CA ALA A 326 9.74 -5.52 14.02
C ALA A 326 9.21 -4.10 14.25
N LEU A 327 10.08 -3.08 14.17
CA LEU A 327 9.68 -1.67 14.27
C LEU A 327 8.69 -1.29 13.16
N LEU A 328 9.01 -1.61 11.90
CA LEU A 328 8.18 -1.30 10.73
C LEU A 328 6.82 -2.04 10.73
N LYS A 329 6.72 -3.12 11.51
CA LYS A 329 5.49 -3.90 11.68
C LYS A 329 4.78 -3.66 13.03
N SER A 330 5.23 -2.67 13.80
CA SER A 330 4.71 -2.38 15.14
C SER A 330 3.46 -1.50 15.10
N ARG A 331 2.66 -1.56 16.18
CA ARG A 331 1.57 -0.61 16.44
C ARG A 331 2.03 0.85 16.37
N VAL A 332 3.19 1.17 16.94
CA VAL A 332 3.72 2.55 16.96
C VAL A 332 3.95 3.07 15.54
N TYR A 333 4.50 2.23 14.65
CA TYR A 333 4.71 2.60 13.25
C TYR A 333 3.40 2.71 12.48
N PHE A 334 2.47 1.77 12.69
CA PHE A 334 1.12 1.81 12.13
C PHE A 334 0.38 3.12 12.49
N GLU A 335 0.39 3.52 13.76
CA GLU A 335 -0.25 4.76 14.21
C GLU A 335 0.38 6.01 13.61
N ARG A 336 1.71 6.01 13.42
CA ARG A 336 2.40 7.09 12.72
C ARG A 336 1.96 7.16 11.25
N MET A 337 1.85 6.02 10.59
CA MET A 337 1.40 5.96 9.19
C MET A 337 -0.05 6.43 9.04
N ILE A 338 -0.95 6.08 9.96
CA ILE A 338 -2.31 6.65 10.00
C ILE A 338 -2.26 8.18 10.07
N LYS A 339 -1.45 8.74 10.98
CA LYS A 339 -1.31 10.19 11.14
C LYS A 339 -0.78 10.85 9.86
N LEU A 340 0.25 10.28 9.23
CA LEU A 340 0.80 10.78 7.97
C LEU A 340 -0.22 10.76 6.82
N MET A 341 -0.97 9.66 6.69
CA MET A 341 -2.00 9.54 5.66
C MET A 341 -3.16 10.50 5.90
N ARG A 342 -3.66 10.60 7.14
CA ARG A 342 -4.66 11.61 7.53
C ARG A 342 -4.18 13.02 7.26
N PHE A 343 -2.89 13.28 7.48
CA PHE A 343 -2.30 14.59 7.23
C PHE A 343 -2.25 14.91 5.73
N SER A 344 -1.89 13.91 4.92
CA SER A 344 -1.79 13.98 3.46
C SER A 344 -3.12 14.02 2.73
N ALA A 345 -4.15 13.30 3.18
CA ALA A 345 -5.50 13.29 2.59
C ALA A 345 -6.25 14.56 2.98
#